data_AF-A0A737CI50-F1
#
_entry.id   AF-A0A737CI50-F1
#
_cell.length_a   1.000
_cell.length_b   1.000
_cell.length_c   1.000
_cell.angle_alpha   90.00
_cell.angle_beta   90.00
_cell.angle_gamma   90.00
#
_symmetry.space_group_name_H-M   'P 1'
#
loop_
_entity.id
_entity.type
_entity.pdbx_description
1 polymer ?
#
loop_
_entity_poly.entity_id
_entity_poly.type
_entity_poly.pdbx_seq_one_letter_code
_entity_poly.pdbx_strand_id
1 'polypeptide(L)' 'MERAHTQGRYRGKQADQERHQKVMYYRQVKKLSIRETADATGYITSQVCRIQALYKEVAPD' A
#
# COMPACT_ATOMS: atom_id res chain seq x y z
N MET A 1 -12.88 24.45 25.92
CA MET A 1 -12.75 23.73 24.63
C MET A 1 -11.46 22.94 24.67
N GLU A 2 -11.49 21.83 25.40
CA GLU A 2 -10.34 20.93 25.50
C GLU A 2 -10.87 19.51 25.37
N ARG A 3 -10.04 18.65 24.80
CA ARG A 3 -10.20 17.20 24.59
C ARG A 3 -10.67 16.81 23.18
N ALA A 4 -9.68 16.50 22.32
CA ALA A 4 -9.51 15.16 21.75
C ALA A 4 -8.30 15.12 20.79
N HIS A 5 -7.09 15.38 21.30
CA HIS A 5 -5.85 15.03 20.61
C HIS A 5 -5.42 13.61 21.00
N THR A 6 -6.20 12.60 20.66
CA THR A 6 -5.80 11.18 20.85
C THR A 6 -6.71 10.27 20.03
N GLN A 7 -6.43 10.14 18.74
CA GLN A 7 -6.72 8.90 18.01
C GLN A 7 -5.98 8.95 16.68
N GLY A 8 -4.73 8.45 16.69
CA GLY A 8 -3.97 8.09 15.50
C GLY A 8 -4.63 6.91 14.76
N ARG A 9 -5.85 7.11 14.28
CA ARG A 9 -6.64 6.13 13.52
C ARG A 9 -7.29 6.81 12.32
N TYR A 10 -6.51 7.59 11.56
CA TYR A 10 -6.82 7.74 10.14
C TYR A 10 -6.47 6.42 9.44
N ARG A 11 -7.27 5.37 9.68
CA ARG A 11 -7.26 4.18 8.84
C ARG A 11 -7.92 4.63 7.55
N GLY A 12 -7.13 5.09 6.57
CA GLY A 12 -7.63 5.50 5.27
C GLY A 12 -8.66 4.52 4.73
N LYS A 13 -9.69 5.04 4.04
CA LYS A 13 -10.81 4.28 3.45
C LYS A 13 -10.35 2.89 3.01
N GLN A 14 -11.10 1.86 3.40
CA GLN A 14 -10.88 0.43 3.11
C GLN A 14 -10.46 0.12 1.66
N ALA A 15 -10.86 0.97 0.70
CA ALA A 15 -10.44 0.93 -0.70
C ALA A 15 -8.91 1.00 -0.92
N ASP A 16 -8.15 1.70 -0.07
CA ASP A 16 -6.70 1.83 -0.21
C ASP A 16 -5.99 0.52 0.22
N GLN A 17 -6.52 -0.16 1.24
CA GLN A 17 -5.99 -1.46 1.69
C GLN A 17 -6.17 -2.55 0.63
N GLU A 18 -7.35 -2.66 -0.01
CA GLU A 18 -7.56 -3.67 -1.06
C GLU A 18 -6.64 -3.43 -2.26
N ARG A 19 -6.44 -2.16 -2.63
CA ARG A 19 -5.53 -1.80 -3.72
C ARG A 19 -4.07 -2.09 -3.38
N HIS A 20 -3.64 -1.85 -2.14
CA HIS A 20 -2.29 -2.22 -1.69
C HIS A 20 -2.09 -3.74 -1.67
N GLN A 21 -3.11 -4.52 -1.28
CA GLN A 21 -3.07 -5.98 -1.37
C GLN A 21 -2.91 -6.47 -2.82
N LYS A 22 -3.61 -5.84 -3.78
CA LYS A 22 -3.42 -6.13 -5.22
C LYS A 22 -2.00 -5.82 -5.68
N VAL A 23 -1.42 -4.69 -5.26
CA VAL A 23 -0.01 -4.34 -5.56
C VAL A 23 0.94 -5.41 -5.02
N MET A 24 0.76 -5.87 -3.78
CA MET A 24 1.57 -6.93 -3.19
C MET A 24 1.43 -8.26 -3.94
N TYR A 25 0.21 -8.66 -4.27
CA TYR A 25 -0.07 -9.88 -5.03
C TYR A 25 0.63 -9.86 -6.40
N TYR A 26 0.52 -8.76 -7.15
CA TYR A 26 1.16 -8.65 -8.46
C TYR A 26 2.69 -8.67 -8.39
N ARG A 27 3.29 -8.04 -7.37
CA ARG A 27 4.75 -7.98 -7.22
C ARG A 27 5.35 -9.25 -6.64
N GLN A 28 4.71 -9.85 -5.64
CA GLN A 28 5.26 -11.00 -4.92
C GLN A 28 4.88 -12.33 -5.56
N VAL A 29 3.64 -12.48 -6.02
CA VAL A 29 3.12 -13.73 -6.59
C VAL A 29 3.30 -13.75 -8.10
N LYS A 30 2.76 -12.75 -8.82
CA LYS A 30 2.87 -12.70 -10.30
C LYS A 30 4.24 -12.23 -10.82
N LYS A 31 5.12 -11.74 -9.94
CA LYS A 31 6.46 -11.24 -10.26
C LYS A 31 6.49 -10.16 -11.37
N LEU A 32 5.40 -9.40 -11.51
CA LEU A 32 5.33 -8.32 -12.50
C LEU A 32 6.33 -7.20 -12.17
N SER A 33 6.82 -6.48 -13.18
CA SER A 33 7.64 -5.29 -12.95
C SER A 33 6.84 -4.17 -12.27
N ILE A 34 7.55 -3.14 -11.77
CA ILE A 34 6.92 -1.96 -11.15
C ILE A 34 5.98 -1.26 -12.14
N ARG A 35 6.39 -1.20 -13.42
CA ARG A 35 5.65 -0.53 -14.49
C ARG A 35 4.37 -1.30 -14.82
N GLU A 36 4.48 -2.61 -15.04
CA GLU A 36 3.32 -3.48 -15.26
C GLU A 36 2.34 -3.48 -14.07
N THR A 37 2.87 -3.43 -12.84
CA THR A 37 2.03 -3.34 -11.64
C THR A 37 1.29 -2.00 -11.56
N ALA A 38 1.96 -0.90 -11.93
CA ALA A 38 1.36 0.43 -12.00
C ALA A 38 0.20 0.44 -13.03
N ASP A 39 0.44 -0.06 -14.24
CA ASP A 39 -0.59 -0.20 -15.28
C ASP A 39 -1.77 -1.08 -14.82
N ALA A 40 -1.51 -2.21 -14.18
CA ALA A 40 -2.54 -3.14 -13.72
C ALA A 40 -3.38 -2.64 -12.54
N THR A 41 -2.84 -1.73 -11.73
CA THR A 41 -3.49 -1.23 -10.51
C THR A 41 -4.01 0.21 -10.63
N GLY A 42 -3.63 0.91 -11.71
CA GLY A 42 -3.95 2.32 -11.92
C GLY A 42 -3.15 3.28 -11.05
N TYR A 43 -2.08 2.80 -10.40
CA TYR A 43 -1.16 3.64 -9.63
C TYR A 43 -0.02 4.12 -10.51
N ILE A 44 0.64 5.21 -10.09
CA ILE A 44 1.95 5.56 -10.67
C ILE A 44 3.06 4.73 -10.04
N THR A 45 4.18 4.57 -10.75
CA THR A 45 5.32 3.75 -10.33
C THR A 45 5.86 4.12 -8.95
N SER A 46 5.91 5.42 -8.61
CA SER A 46 6.38 5.90 -7.30
C SER A 46 5.46 5.49 -6.15
N GLN A 47 4.15 5.42 -6.38
CA GLN A 47 3.19 4.93 -5.40
C GLN A 47 3.40 3.44 -5.17
N VAL A 48 3.58 2.65 -6.24
CA VAL A 48 3.91 1.22 -6.13
C VAL A 48 5.17 1.01 -5.28
N CYS A 49 6.23 1.78 -5.50
CA CYS A 49 7.44 1.70 -4.68
C CYS A 49 7.21 2.02 -3.19
N ARG A 50 6.43 3.07 -2.89
CA ARG A 50 6.07 3.42 -1.50
C ARG A 50 5.28 2.31 -0.83
N ILE A 51 4.32 1.72 -1.54
CA ILE A 51 3.54 0.58 -1.06
C ILE A 51 4.46 -0.60 -0.80
N GLN A 52 5.40 -0.92 -1.70
CA GLN A 52 6.40 -1.98 -1.45
C GLN A 52 7.22 -1.75 -0.18
N ALA A 53 7.71 -0.53 0.03
CA ALA A 53 8.49 -0.19 1.22
C ALA A 53 7.66 -0.35 2.50
N LEU A 54 6.42 0.16 2.51
CA LEU A 54 5.52 0.12 3.66
C LEU A 54 5.27 -1.31 4.18
N TYR A 55 5.12 -2.30 3.29
CA TYR A 55 4.87 -3.69 3.69
C TYR A 55 6.14 -4.52 3.83
N LYS A 56 7.30 -4.05 3.37
CA LYS A 56 8.59 -4.70 3.63
C LYS A 56 9.01 -4.53 5.09
N GLU A 57 8.65 -3.41 5.72
CA GLU A 57 8.92 -3.14 7.14
C GLU A 57 7.98 -3.88 8.11
N VAL A 58 6.92 -4.51 7.59
CA VAL A 58 5.87 -5.20 8.38
C VAL A 58 6.05 -6.73 8.39
N ALA A 59 7.06 -7.27 7.74
CA ALA A 59 7.43 -8.67 7.91
C ALA A 59 8.40 -8.81 9.10
N PRO A 60 7.96 -9.30 10.27
CA PRO A 60 8.90 -9.79 11.27
C PRO A 60 9.61 -11.03 10.72
N ASP A 61 10.90 -11.12 11.01
CA ASP A 61 11.80 -12.26 10.74
C ASP A 61 11.21 -13.58 11.28
#